data_AF-A0A8J4FVL6-F1
#
_entry.id   AF-A0A8J4FVL6-F1
#
_cell.length_a   1.000
_cell.length_b   1.000
_cell.length_c   1.000
_cell.angle_alpha   90.00
_cell.angle_beta   90.00
_cell.angle_gamma   90.00
#
_symmetry.space_group_name_H-M   'P 1'
#
loop_
_entity.id
_entity.type
_entity.pdbx_description
1 polymer ?
#
loop_
_entity_poly.entity_id
_entity_poly.type
_entity_poly.pdbx_seq_one_letter_code
_entity_poly.pdbx_strand_id
1 'polypeptide(L)'
;MLRQAILRYRHCDRVLFTCTPEAARRCRSVLAARVSAKSLMTLNIQGPGADKLRAEGCSGACSRDTPRVEPAELVEFMKAIPAWHLSADKTVITRTFTAKNFMAAIRFFNKLAEVAEAEGHHPDIHLRNFREVEINLSTHVVGGLTRPDFAMAAKLDMLEVEYSPKWAKEEAERLAAAAGGVGGDGEAMSVEMEASAP
;
A
#
# COMPACT_ATOMS: atom_id res chain seq x y z
N MET A 1 17.58 -49.82 -5.96
CA MET A 1 19.01 -49.69 -5.59
C MET A 1 19.36 -48.21 -5.61
N LEU A 2 19.98 -47.73 -4.51
CA LEU A 2 20.79 -46.50 -4.33
C LEU A 2 20.19 -45.13 -4.74
N ARG A 3 19.95 -44.20 -3.78
CA ARG A 3 20.90 -43.25 -3.12
C ARG A 3 21.39 -42.17 -4.11
N GLN A 4 21.61 -40.89 -3.80
CA GLN A 4 21.47 -39.96 -2.67
C GLN A 4 22.06 -38.62 -3.19
N ALA A 5 21.45 -37.47 -2.85
CA ALA A 5 22.03 -36.12 -2.67
C ALA A 5 20.85 -35.13 -2.82
N ILE A 6 20.44 -34.33 -1.85
CA ILE A 6 21.20 -33.25 -1.22
C ILE A 6 20.71 -33.10 0.23
N LEU A 7 21.66 -33.21 1.16
CA LEU A 7 21.55 -32.81 2.55
C LEU A 7 22.01 -31.35 2.67
N ARG A 8 21.20 -30.50 3.28
CA ARG A 8 21.57 -29.52 4.33
C ARG A 8 20.37 -28.58 4.55
N TYR A 9 19.55 -28.92 5.54
CA TYR A 9 18.93 -28.02 6.52
C TYR A 9 18.10 -28.90 7.46
N ARG A 10 18.81 -29.70 8.25
CA ARG A 10 18.31 -30.26 9.50
C ARG A 10 19.16 -29.63 10.58
N HIS A 11 18.60 -28.66 11.32
CA HIS A 11 18.95 -28.35 12.70
C HIS A 11 17.81 -27.51 13.31
N CYS A 12 16.74 -28.21 13.68
CA CYS A 12 15.84 -27.81 14.76
C CYS A 12 15.41 -29.11 15.46
N ASP A 13 16.40 -29.85 15.95
CA ASP A 13 16.17 -30.89 16.94
C ASP A 13 16.16 -30.23 18.33
N ARG A 14 14.95 -30.10 18.86
CA ARG A 14 14.57 -30.63 20.18
C ARG A 14 15.66 -30.62 21.27
N VAL A 15 16.02 -29.44 21.78
CA VAL A 15 16.56 -29.30 23.14
C VAL A 15 16.00 -28.03 23.79
N LEU A 16 15.61 -28.19 25.04
CA LEU A 16 15.04 -27.23 25.98
C LEU A 16 15.79 -25.89 25.98
N PHE A 17 15.20 -24.85 25.39
CA PHE A 17 15.44 -23.47 25.80
C PHE A 17 14.11 -22.74 25.80
N THR A 18 13.72 -22.25 26.97
CA THR A 18 12.58 -21.38 27.16
C THR A 18 12.78 -20.15 26.28
N CYS A 19 12.03 -20.06 25.19
CA CYS A 19 11.91 -18.82 24.44
C CYS A 19 11.22 -17.82 25.38
N THR A 20 11.94 -16.81 25.85
CA THR A 20 11.34 -15.74 26.64
C THR A 20 10.26 -15.05 25.78
N PRO A 21 9.14 -14.59 26.36
CA PRO A 21 8.04 -13.95 25.62
C PRO A 21 8.47 -12.72 24.79
N GLU A 22 9.66 -12.19 25.04
CA GLU A 22 10.24 -11.04 24.34
C GLU A 22 10.90 -11.43 23.01
N ALA A 23 11.56 -12.59 22.92
CA ALA A 23 12.15 -13.09 21.68
C ALA A 23 11.08 -13.54 20.68
N ALA A 24 9.97 -14.10 21.16
CA ALA A 24 8.82 -14.49 20.34
C ALA A 24 7.99 -13.30 19.80
N ARG A 25 8.24 -12.08 20.28
CA ARG A 25 7.60 -10.84 19.80
C ARG A 25 8.41 -10.14 18.69
N ARG A 26 9.74 -10.27 18.68
CA ARG A 26 10.61 -9.63 17.67
C ARG A 26 10.61 -10.30 16.29
N CYS A 27 10.20 -11.56 16.16
CA CYS A 27 10.04 -12.22 14.85
C CYS A 27 8.62 -12.13 14.26
N ARG A 28 7.73 -11.32 14.83
CA ARG A 28 6.33 -11.18 14.39
C ARG A 28 5.96 -9.80 13.85
N SER A 29 6.94 -8.94 13.57
CA SER A 29 6.73 -7.56 13.11
C SER A 29 7.16 -7.29 11.67
N VAL A 30 7.38 -8.31 10.84
CA VAL A 30 7.55 -8.13 9.39
C VAL A 30 6.29 -8.65 8.72
N LEU A 31 5.62 -7.77 7.97
CA LEU A 31 4.36 -7.95 7.23
C LEU A 31 3.99 -9.43 7.00
N ALA A 32 3.11 -9.98 7.85
CA ALA A 32 2.58 -11.31 7.63
C ALA A 32 1.43 -11.27 6.62
N ALA A 33 1.73 -10.96 5.36
CA ALA A 33 0.84 -11.25 4.26
C ALA A 33 0.82 -12.78 4.04
N ARG A 34 -0.05 -13.49 4.78
CA ARG A 34 -0.32 -14.92 4.55
C ARG A 34 -1.17 -15.06 3.30
N VAL A 35 -0.56 -15.21 2.13
CA VAL A 35 -1.28 -15.54 0.90
C VAL A 35 -1.56 -17.05 0.86
N SER A 36 -2.71 -17.49 1.40
CA SER A 36 -3.25 -18.83 1.14
C SER A 36 -3.99 -18.81 -0.19
N ALA A 37 -3.94 -19.87 -1.00
CA ALA A 37 -4.50 -19.90 -2.37
C ALA A 37 -6.03 -19.64 -2.49
N LYS A 38 -6.78 -19.55 -1.38
CA LYS A 38 -8.16 -19.01 -1.33
C LYS A 38 -8.22 -17.47 -1.36
N SER A 39 -7.07 -16.80 -1.32
CA SER A 39 -6.85 -15.37 -1.03
C SER A 39 -6.29 -14.60 -2.24
N LEU A 40 -6.90 -14.75 -3.42
CA LEU A 40 -6.62 -13.87 -4.58
C LEU A 40 -7.61 -12.70 -4.69
N MET A 41 -8.58 -12.62 -3.78
CA MET A 41 -9.69 -11.64 -3.82
C MET A 41 -9.48 -10.41 -2.92
N THR A 42 -8.43 -10.38 -2.10
CA THR A 42 -8.17 -9.26 -1.19
C THR A 42 -6.67 -9.08 -0.98
N LEU A 43 -6.05 -8.22 -1.79
CA LEU A 43 -4.75 -7.64 -1.49
C LEU A 43 -5.00 -6.39 -0.63
N ASN A 44 -5.02 -6.57 0.69
CA ASN A 44 -5.02 -5.45 1.63
C ASN A 44 -3.59 -4.96 1.80
N ILE A 45 -3.27 -3.79 1.25
CA ILE A 45 -1.94 -3.19 1.24
C ILE A 45 -1.96 -1.94 2.13
N GLN A 46 -2.15 -2.14 3.43
CA GLN A 46 -2.18 -1.08 4.43
C GLN A 46 -0.91 -1.06 5.29
N GLY A 47 -0.43 0.14 5.56
CA GLY A 47 0.72 0.39 6.43
C GLY A 47 0.33 0.84 7.84
N PRO A 48 1.31 1.23 8.66
CA PRO A 48 1.07 1.70 10.02
C PRO A 48 0.20 2.97 10.02
N GLY A 49 -0.80 3.03 10.91
CA GLY A 49 -1.68 4.20 11.06
C GLY A 49 -2.89 4.22 10.12
N ALA A 50 -3.03 3.25 9.22
CA ALA A 50 -4.19 3.15 8.34
C ALA A 50 -5.51 3.00 9.10
N ASP A 51 -5.49 2.36 10.27
CA ASP A 51 -6.63 2.23 11.18
C ASP A 51 -7.15 3.56 11.70
N LYS A 52 -6.24 4.50 12.02
CA LYS A 52 -6.60 5.84 12.45
C LYS A 52 -7.24 6.63 11.32
N LEU A 53 -6.64 6.59 10.13
CA LEU A 53 -7.19 7.24 8.94
C LEU A 53 -8.59 6.73 8.59
N ARG A 54 -8.84 5.42 8.70
CA ARG A 54 -10.18 4.86 8.46
C ARG A 54 -11.21 5.26 9.51
N ALA A 55 -10.79 5.56 10.73
CA ALA A 55 -11.70 6.02 11.78
C ALA A 55 -12.09 7.49 11.60
N GLU A 56 -11.30 8.26 10.83
CA GLU A 56 -11.66 9.60 10.40
C GLU A 56 -12.79 9.51 9.35
N GLY A 57 -13.79 10.38 9.47
CA GLY A 57 -14.87 10.52 8.49
C GLY A 57 -14.97 11.96 8.01
N CYS A 58 -15.56 12.19 6.85
CA CYS A 58 -15.89 13.54 6.42
C CYS A 58 -17.18 14.00 7.11
N SER A 59 -17.20 15.21 7.66
CA SER A 59 -18.37 15.79 8.31
C SER A 59 -19.29 16.56 7.35
N GLY A 60 -19.03 16.54 6.04
CA GLY A 60 -19.85 17.20 5.03
C GLY A 60 -19.04 17.72 3.85
N ALA A 61 -19.63 18.65 3.09
CA ALA A 61 -18.98 19.25 1.93
C ALA A 61 -17.73 20.04 2.33
N CYS A 62 -16.61 19.78 1.66
CA CYS A 62 -15.37 20.53 1.85
C CYS A 62 -15.59 22.02 1.53
N SER A 63 -15.04 22.90 2.37
CA SER A 63 -14.98 24.35 2.12
C SER A 63 -13.58 24.77 1.69
N ARG A 64 -13.43 25.99 1.15
CA ARG A 64 -12.11 26.56 0.80
C ARG A 64 -11.17 26.68 2.00
N ASP A 65 -11.74 26.76 3.20
CA ASP A 65 -10.99 26.91 4.45
C ASP A 65 -10.54 25.56 5.04
N THR A 66 -10.86 24.44 4.38
CA THR A 66 -10.43 23.11 4.82
C THR A 66 -8.90 23.06 4.87
N PRO A 67 -8.29 22.74 6.02
CA PRO A 67 -6.84 22.71 6.14
C PRO A 67 -6.20 21.70 5.19
N ARG A 68 -5.17 22.13 4.48
CA ARG A 68 -4.31 21.22 3.71
C ARG A 68 -3.46 20.37 4.67
N VAL A 69 -3.08 19.19 4.21
CA VAL A 69 -2.16 18.34 4.96
C VAL A 69 -0.77 18.98 4.99
N GLU A 70 -0.21 19.08 6.19
CA GLU A 70 1.14 19.62 6.38
C GLU A 70 2.20 18.62 5.88
N PRO A 71 3.38 19.09 5.43
CA PRO A 71 4.41 18.21 4.86
C PRO A 71 4.84 17.06 5.78
N ALA A 72 4.84 17.27 7.10
CA ALA A 72 5.16 16.24 8.08
C ALA A 72 4.07 15.15 8.17
N GLU A 73 2.80 15.55 8.16
CA GLU A 73 1.65 14.63 8.19
C GLU A 73 1.55 13.84 6.88
N LEU A 74 1.86 14.48 5.75
CA LEU A 74 1.87 13.86 4.43
C LEU A 74 2.77 12.63 4.38
N VAL A 75 3.97 12.70 4.97
CA VAL A 75 4.91 11.57 5.03
C VAL A 75 4.31 10.41 5.83
N GLU A 76 3.66 10.69 6.96
CA GLU A 76 3.04 9.66 7.79
C GLU A 76 1.82 9.03 7.13
N PHE A 77 0.99 9.84 6.46
CA PHE A 77 -0.17 9.32 5.74
C PHE A 77 0.25 8.46 4.55
N MET A 78 1.26 8.85 3.78
CA MET A 78 1.76 8.02 2.67
C MET A 78 2.32 6.66 3.14
N LYS A 79 2.89 6.59 4.35
CA LYS A 79 3.28 5.30 4.95
C LYS A 79 2.07 4.43 5.29
N ALA A 80 0.93 5.03 5.66
CA ALA A 80 -0.29 4.31 5.99
C ALA A 80 -0.99 3.72 4.75
N ILE A 81 -0.84 4.37 3.59
CA ILE A 81 -1.44 3.95 2.31
C ILE A 81 -0.37 3.64 1.23
N PRO A 82 0.51 2.64 1.45
CA PRO A 82 1.72 2.45 0.65
C PRO A 82 1.50 2.03 -0.81
N ALA A 83 0.26 1.68 -1.19
CA ALA A 83 -0.10 1.38 -2.58
C ALA A 83 -0.53 2.61 -3.40
N TRP A 84 -0.67 3.77 -2.75
CA TRP A 84 -1.05 5.03 -3.38
C TRP A 84 0.19 5.83 -3.78
N HIS A 85 0.08 6.55 -4.90
CA HIS A 85 1.14 7.38 -5.44
C HIS A 85 0.80 8.85 -5.24
N LEU A 86 1.75 9.61 -4.72
CA LEU A 86 1.64 11.05 -4.58
C LEU A 86 2.10 11.74 -5.87
N SER A 87 1.32 12.68 -6.38
CA SER A 87 1.69 13.50 -7.54
C SER A 87 2.94 14.36 -7.25
N ALA A 88 3.68 14.74 -8.29
CA ALA A 88 4.92 15.51 -8.13
C ALA A 88 4.71 16.88 -7.45
N ASP A 89 3.55 17.50 -7.71
CA ASP A 89 3.10 18.75 -7.10
C ASP A 89 2.41 18.56 -5.74
N LYS A 90 2.26 17.31 -5.27
CA LYS A 90 1.67 16.93 -3.97
C LYS A 90 0.23 17.37 -3.78
N THR A 91 -0.55 17.41 -4.85
CA THR A 91 -1.95 17.86 -4.86
C THR A 91 -2.94 16.71 -5.02
N VAL A 92 -2.50 15.56 -5.52
CA VAL A 92 -3.34 14.39 -5.81
C VAL A 92 -2.66 13.12 -5.32
N ILE A 93 -3.44 12.18 -4.80
CA ILE A 93 -3.00 10.79 -4.61
C ILE A 93 -3.77 9.87 -5.56
N THR A 94 -3.06 8.92 -6.16
CA THR A 94 -3.60 8.04 -7.20
C THR A 94 -3.33 6.57 -6.88
N ARG A 95 -4.31 5.71 -7.13
CA ARG A 95 -4.13 4.25 -7.13
C ARG A 95 -4.94 3.60 -8.26
N THR A 96 -4.35 2.60 -8.89
CA THR A 96 -5.00 1.80 -9.94
C THR A 96 -5.22 0.37 -9.47
N PHE A 97 -6.46 -0.10 -9.60
CA PHE A 97 -6.90 -1.44 -9.25
C PHE A 97 -7.13 -2.26 -10.53
N THR A 98 -6.38 -3.34 -10.72
CA THR A 98 -6.48 -4.18 -11.93
C THR A 98 -7.36 -5.41 -11.69
N ALA A 99 -8.66 -5.28 -11.99
CA ALA A 99 -9.61 -6.37 -11.82
C ALA A 99 -9.38 -7.51 -12.82
N LYS A 100 -9.97 -8.68 -12.55
CA LYS A 100 -9.86 -9.89 -13.39
C LYS A 100 -10.44 -9.68 -14.78
N ASN A 101 -11.58 -9.00 -14.85
CA ASN A 101 -12.34 -8.70 -16.07
C ASN A 101 -13.21 -7.45 -15.85
N PHE A 102 -13.87 -6.98 -16.91
CA PHE A 102 -14.72 -5.78 -16.87
C PHE A 102 -15.84 -5.86 -15.82
N MET A 103 -16.55 -6.99 -15.73
CA MET A 103 -17.63 -7.11 -14.74
C MET A 103 -17.11 -7.10 -13.29
N ALA A 104 -15.91 -7.61 -13.03
CA ALA A 104 -15.26 -7.47 -11.73
C ALA A 104 -14.89 -6.01 -11.44
N ALA A 105 -14.42 -5.26 -12.45
CA ALA A 105 -14.16 -3.83 -12.31
C ALA A 105 -15.44 -3.05 -12.00
N ILE A 106 -16.55 -3.33 -12.68
CA ILE A 106 -17.86 -2.68 -12.42
C ILE A 106 -18.37 -3.00 -11.00
N ARG A 107 -18.26 -4.25 -10.54
CA ARG A 107 -18.63 -4.60 -9.15
C ARG A 107 -17.81 -3.82 -8.12
N PHE A 108 -16.50 -3.69 -8.35
CA PHE A 108 -15.63 -2.90 -7.49
C PHE A 108 -16.00 -1.41 -7.55
N PHE A 109 -16.24 -0.88 -8.74
CA PHE A 109 -16.66 0.51 -8.95
C PHE A 109 -17.92 0.84 -8.16
N ASN A 110 -18.94 -0.03 -8.19
CA ASN A 110 -20.18 0.19 -7.44
C ASN A 110 -19.94 0.23 -5.92
N LYS A 111 -19.14 -0.71 -5.38
CA LYS A 111 -18.78 -0.70 -3.96
C LYS A 111 -18.02 0.57 -3.56
N LEU A 112 -17.13 1.04 -4.44
CA LEU A 112 -16.41 2.29 -4.23
C LEU A 112 -17.36 3.48 -4.21
N ALA A 113 -18.31 3.54 -5.14
CA ALA A 113 -19.30 4.61 -5.20
C ALA A 113 -20.18 4.66 -3.93
N GLU A 114 -20.56 3.49 -3.40
CA GLU A 114 -21.28 3.40 -2.12
C GLU A 114 -20.47 3.97 -0.95
N VAL A 115 -19.16 3.69 -0.88
CA VAL A 115 -18.27 4.27 0.12
C VAL A 115 -18.11 5.77 -0.07
N ALA A 116 -17.92 6.24 -1.30
CA ALA A 116 -17.77 7.66 -1.60
C ALA A 116 -18.99 8.47 -1.15
N GLU A 117 -20.19 7.95 -1.42
CA GLU A 117 -21.44 8.59 -1.02
C GLU A 117 -21.63 8.55 0.51
N ALA A 118 -21.34 7.42 1.16
CA ALA A 118 -21.43 7.30 2.61
C ALA A 118 -20.46 8.25 3.34
N GLU A 119 -19.30 8.51 2.75
CA GLU A 119 -18.30 9.43 3.26
C GLU A 119 -18.57 10.89 2.88
N GLY A 120 -19.47 11.18 1.94
CA GLY A 120 -19.70 12.54 1.45
C GLY A 120 -18.46 13.20 0.83
N HIS A 121 -17.54 12.39 0.30
CA HIS A 121 -16.31 12.84 -0.36
C HIS A 121 -16.16 12.05 -1.66
N HIS A 122 -16.16 12.72 -2.80
CA HIS A 122 -16.28 12.04 -4.09
C HIS A 122 -14.93 12.02 -4.82
N PRO A 123 -14.32 10.84 -5.05
CA PRO A 123 -13.11 10.72 -5.85
C PRO A 123 -13.40 10.90 -7.34
N ASP A 124 -12.36 11.27 -8.08
CA ASP A 124 -12.33 11.10 -9.54
C ASP A 124 -12.02 9.62 -9.85
N ILE A 125 -12.94 8.95 -10.56
CA ILE A 125 -12.84 7.51 -10.84
C ILE A 125 -12.83 7.27 -12.35
N HIS A 126 -11.83 6.56 -12.84
CA HIS A 126 -11.67 6.24 -14.26
C HIS A 126 -11.65 4.73 -14.47
N LEU A 127 -12.59 4.22 -15.26
CA LEU A 127 -12.52 2.85 -15.79
C LEU A 127 -11.71 2.86 -17.10
N ARG A 128 -10.49 2.36 -17.04
CA ARG A 128 -9.50 2.35 -18.13
C ARG A 128 -9.22 0.92 -18.58
N ASN A 129 -8.70 0.77 -19.80
CA ASN A 129 -8.11 -0.48 -20.30
C ASN A 129 -8.95 -1.73 -20.00
N PHE A 130 -10.28 -1.63 -20.16
CA PHE A 130 -11.28 -2.67 -19.90
C PHE A 130 -11.44 -3.12 -18.44
N ARG A 131 -10.43 -3.09 -17.58
CA ARG A 131 -10.52 -3.67 -16.22
C ARG A 131 -9.72 -2.94 -15.15
N GLU A 132 -9.18 -1.78 -15.48
CA GLU A 132 -8.40 -0.96 -14.56
C GLU A 132 -9.30 0.13 -14.00
N VAL A 133 -9.43 0.19 -12.69
CA VAL A 133 -10.13 1.26 -11.98
C VAL A 133 -9.07 2.15 -11.35
N GLU A 134 -8.82 3.29 -11.97
CA GLU A 134 -7.92 4.33 -11.48
C GLU A 134 -8.72 5.33 -10.64
N ILE A 135 -8.20 5.65 -9.46
CA ILE A 135 -8.85 6.55 -8.51
C ILE A 135 -7.87 7.68 -8.20
N ASN A 136 -8.34 8.90 -8.36
CA ASN A 136 -7.64 10.12 -8.04
C ASN A 136 -8.39 10.81 -6.89
N LEU A 137 -7.67 11.10 -5.80
CA LEU A 137 -8.20 11.80 -4.63
C LEU A 137 -7.51 13.14 -4.48
N SER A 138 -8.33 14.17 -4.40
CA SER A 138 -7.94 15.53 -4.07
C SER A 138 -9.16 16.30 -3.59
N THR A 139 -8.95 17.35 -2.80
CA THR A 139 -10.01 18.25 -2.42
C THR A 139 -10.06 19.43 -3.38
N HIS A 140 -10.90 19.35 -4.42
CA HIS A 140 -10.95 20.32 -5.52
C HIS A 140 -11.10 21.78 -5.08
N VAL A 141 -11.96 22.04 -4.08
CA VAL A 141 -12.21 23.39 -3.57
C VAL A 141 -10.99 24.03 -2.91
N VAL A 142 -10.07 23.20 -2.40
CA VAL A 142 -8.81 23.60 -1.77
C VAL A 142 -7.66 23.57 -2.77
N GLY A 143 -7.79 22.83 -3.87
CA GLY A 143 -6.73 22.65 -4.87
C GLY A 143 -5.53 21.90 -4.31
N GLY A 144 -5.76 20.89 -3.47
CA GLY A 144 -4.72 20.09 -2.85
C GLY A 144 -5.28 18.98 -1.97
N LEU A 145 -4.39 18.35 -1.21
CA LEU A 145 -4.73 17.21 -0.34
C LEU A 145 -5.15 17.67 1.05
N THR A 146 -6.25 17.09 1.53
CA THR A 146 -6.76 17.24 2.88
C THR A 146 -6.85 15.87 3.56
N ARG A 147 -7.10 15.84 4.87
CA ARG A 147 -7.24 14.59 5.63
C ARG A 147 -8.31 13.63 5.07
N PRO A 148 -9.52 14.09 4.67
CA PRO A 148 -10.52 13.26 4.00
C PRO A 148 -9.99 12.46 2.80
N ASP A 149 -9.06 13.01 2.01
CA ASP A 149 -8.46 12.29 0.88
C ASP A 149 -7.72 11.02 1.36
N PHE A 150 -6.95 11.11 2.45
CA PHE A 150 -6.22 9.97 3.01
C PHE A 150 -7.12 8.99 3.77
N ALA A 151 -8.14 9.51 4.47
CA ALA A 151 -9.15 8.68 5.11
C ALA A 151 -9.92 7.84 4.09
N MET A 152 -10.33 8.46 2.97
CA MET A 152 -10.95 7.77 1.85
C MET A 152 -10.03 6.72 1.25
N ALA A 153 -8.78 7.06 0.94
CA ALA A 153 -7.80 6.12 0.42
C ALA A 153 -7.66 4.87 1.31
N ALA A 154 -7.55 5.07 2.62
CA ALA A 154 -7.45 3.98 3.58
C ALA A 154 -8.72 3.10 3.66
N LYS A 155 -9.91 3.68 3.45
CA LYS A 155 -11.18 2.95 3.38
C LYS A 155 -11.32 2.15 2.08
N LEU A 156 -10.95 2.74 0.95
CA LEU A 156 -10.98 2.06 -0.35
C LEU A 156 -10.04 0.84 -0.40
N ASP A 157 -8.92 0.90 0.31
CA ASP A 157 -8.00 -0.23 0.45
C ASP A 157 -8.60 -1.46 1.15
N MET A 158 -9.71 -1.29 1.89
CA MET A 158 -10.44 -2.38 2.54
C MET A 158 -11.42 -3.09 1.61
N LEU A 159 -11.73 -2.49 0.46
CA LEU A 159 -12.70 -3.06 -0.47
C LEU A 159 -12.14 -4.31 -1.14
N GLU A 160 -12.98 -5.33 -1.23
CA GLU A 160 -12.63 -6.56 -1.94
C GLU A 160 -12.64 -6.34 -3.45
N VAL A 161 -11.56 -6.79 -4.10
CA VAL A 161 -11.38 -6.71 -5.55
C VAL A 161 -10.99 -8.08 -6.07
N GLU A 162 -11.77 -8.58 -7.03
CA GLU A 162 -11.39 -9.76 -7.79
C GLU A 162 -10.28 -9.39 -8.77
N TYR A 163 -9.02 -9.41 -8.32
CA TYR A 163 -7.86 -8.98 -9.12
C TYR A 163 -7.55 -9.93 -10.29
N SER A 164 -6.90 -9.38 -11.32
CA SER A 164 -6.26 -10.17 -12.38
C SER A 164 -5.19 -11.09 -11.78
N PRO A 165 -5.24 -12.42 -12.01
CA PRO A 165 -4.26 -13.35 -11.46
C PRO A 165 -2.81 -13.01 -11.84
N LYS A 166 -2.62 -12.52 -13.08
CA LYS A 166 -1.32 -12.04 -13.56
C LYS A 166 -0.85 -10.84 -12.72
N TRP A 167 -1.70 -9.83 -12.59
CA TRP A 167 -1.37 -8.61 -11.85
C TRP A 167 -1.11 -8.91 -10.37
N ALA A 168 -1.95 -9.75 -9.73
CA ALA A 168 -1.80 -10.10 -8.33
C ALA A 168 -0.47 -10.81 -8.05
N LYS A 169 0.00 -11.65 -8.98
CA LYS A 169 1.31 -12.30 -8.89
C LYS A 169 2.45 -11.28 -9.01
N GLU A 170 2.42 -10.45 -10.05
CA GLU A 170 3.43 -9.42 -10.31
C GLU A 170 3.52 -8.42 -9.15
N GLU A 171 2.37 -8.01 -8.59
CA GLU A 171 2.31 -7.09 -7.46
C GLU A 171 2.83 -7.74 -6.17
N ALA A 172 2.50 -9.01 -5.91
CA ALA A 172 3.05 -9.73 -4.75
C ALA A 172 4.59 -9.87 -4.84
N GLU A 173 5.12 -10.12 -6.04
CA GLU A 173 6.57 -10.16 -6.30
C GLU A 173 7.20 -8.77 -6.09
N ARG A 174 6.55 -7.70 -6.56
CA ARG A 174 7.00 -6.30 -6.35
C ARG A 174 7.06 -5.95 -4.86
N LEU A 175 6.01 -6.25 -4.10
CA LEU A 175 5.95 -5.99 -2.66
C LEU A 175 6.99 -6.81 -1.89
N ALA A 176 7.20 -8.07 -2.27
CA ALA A 176 8.24 -8.91 -1.69
C ALA A 176 9.65 -8.37 -1.95
N ALA A 177 9.92 -7.89 -3.18
CA ALA A 177 11.20 -7.27 -3.53
C ALA A 177 11.45 -5.98 -2.74
N ALA A 178 10.43 -5.13 -2.57
CA ALA A 178 10.52 -3.91 -1.76
C ALA A 178 10.82 -4.20 -0.28
N ALA A 179 10.28 -5.30 0.27
CA ALA A 179 10.56 -5.72 1.64
C ALA A 179 11.96 -6.36 1.82
N GLY A 180 12.51 -6.98 0.78
CA GLY A 180 13.82 -7.64 0.81
C GLY A 180 15.03 -6.72 0.59
N GLY A 181 14.82 -5.48 0.16
CA GLY A 181 15.89 -4.51 -0.13
C GLY A 181 16.49 -3.79 1.09
N VAL A 182 16.00 -4.06 2.31
CA VAL A 182 16.58 -3.48 3.55
C VAL A 182 17.64 -4.43 4.10
N GLY A 183 18.77 -4.50 3.41
CA GLY A 183 19.93 -5.32 3.81
C GLY A 183 21.04 -5.24 2.78
N GLY A 184 21.88 -4.22 2.88
CA GLY A 184 23.03 -4.02 1.98
C GLY A 184 23.67 -2.64 2.15
N ASP A 185 24.50 -2.55 3.19
CA ASP A 185 25.84 -1.93 3.21
C ASP A 185 25.97 -0.47 2.74
N GLY A 186 26.28 0.40 3.71
CA GLY A 186 26.81 1.71 3.43
C GLY A 186 28.19 1.60 2.80
N GLU A 187 28.35 2.20 1.62
CA GLU A 187 29.64 2.58 1.07
C GLU A 187 29.54 4.08 0.74
N ALA A 188 30.37 4.87 1.42
CA ALA A 188 30.46 6.30 1.25
C ALA A 188 31.01 6.61 -0.16
N MET A 189 30.20 7.26 -0.99
CA MET A 189 30.67 7.78 -2.28
C MET A 189 31.36 9.13 -2.04
N SER A 190 32.67 9.06 -1.80
CA SER A 190 33.59 10.18 -1.87
C SER A 190 33.58 10.73 -3.29
N VAL A 191 33.17 11.99 -3.48
CA VAL A 191 33.33 12.70 -4.74
C VAL A 191 34.58 13.56 -4.61
N GLU A 192 35.65 13.15 -5.29
CA GLU A 192 36.82 14.01 -5.52
C GLU A 192 36.43 15.12 -6.51
N MET A 193 36.69 16.36 -6.09
CA MET A 193 36.42 17.57 -6.84
C MET A 193 37.70 17.95 -7.60
N GLU A 194 37.81 17.54 -8.87
CA GLU A 194 38.90 17.99 -9.73
C GLU A 194 38.61 19.44 -10.20
N ALA A 195 39.46 20.35 -9.74
CA ALA A 195 39.51 21.73 -10.21
C ALA A 195 40.20 21.80 -11.57
N SER A 196 39.56 22.43 -12.55
CA SER A 196 40.27 22.94 -13.72
C SER A 196 39.64 24.26 -14.17
N ALA A 197 40.33 25.35 -13.81
CA ALA A 197 40.14 26.68 -14.39
C ALA A 197 40.75 26.72 -15.80
N PRO A 198 40.41 27.74 -16.57
CA PRO A 198 41.42 28.78 -16.79
C PRO A 198 41.03 30.15 -16.21
#